data_AF-A0A101HGU5-F1
#
_entry.id   AF-A0A101HGU5-F1
#
_cell.length_a   1.000
_cell.length_b   1.000
_cell.length_c   1.000
_cell.angle_alpha   90.00
_cell.angle_beta   90.00
_cell.angle_gamma   90.00
#
_symmetry.space_group_name_H-M   'P 1'
#
loop_
_entity.id
_entity.type
_entity.pdbx_description
1 polymer ?
#
loop_
_entity_poly.entity_id
_entity_poly.type
_entity_poly.pdbx_seq_one_letter_code
_entity_poly.pdbx_strand_id
1 'polypeptide(L)' 'MKNLKSIFLSAIFIVFFVSGISAQFIQVHVAPEHSNWVYNPNEKVKFNLSVTKNEIPLQNVSVRYEVAPR' A
#
# COMPACT_ATOMS: atom_id res chain seq x y z
N MET A 1 2.98 -45.20 -10.53
CA MET A 1 3.72 -44.03 -11.07
C MET A 1 2.85 -42.88 -11.58
N LYS A 2 1.62 -43.10 -12.10
CA LYS A 2 0.73 -42.01 -12.57
C LYS A 2 0.39 -41.00 -11.46
N ASN A 3 0.08 -41.49 -10.27
CA ASN A 3 -0.32 -40.65 -9.13
C ASN A 3 0.85 -39.86 -8.54
N LEU A 4 2.09 -40.38 -8.61
CA LEU A 4 3.28 -39.69 -8.10
C LEU A 4 3.63 -38.46 -8.95
N LYS A 5 3.53 -38.57 -10.27
CA LYS A 5 3.70 -37.43 -11.19
C LYS A 5 2.61 -36.38 -10.97
N SER A 6 1.37 -36.82 -10.71
CA SER A 6 0.24 -35.94 -10.40
C SER A 6 0.45 -35.18 -9.08
N ILE A 7 0.94 -35.85 -8.04
CA ILE A 7 1.27 -35.23 -6.74
C ILE A 7 2.41 -34.22 -6.90
N PHE A 8 3.43 -34.56 -7.70
CA PHE A 8 4.54 -33.65 -7.96
C PHE A 8 4.09 -32.40 -8.73
N LEU A 9 3.19 -32.58 -9.70
CA LEU A 9 2.61 -31.48 -10.48
C LEU A 9 1.72 -30.58 -9.61
N SER A 10 0.92 -31.16 -8.70
CA SER A 10 0.11 -30.37 -7.77
C SER A 10 0.98 -29.61 -6.75
N ALA A 11 2.06 -30.22 -6.27
CA ALA A 11 2.99 -29.57 -5.35
C ALA A 11 3.68 -28.35 -6.02
N ILE A 12 4.10 -28.48 -7.28
CA ILE A 12 4.62 -27.38 -8.07
C ILE A 12 3.59 -26.25 -8.20
N PHE A 13 2.32 -26.60 -8.46
CA PHE A 13 1.25 -25.62 -8.60
C PHE A 13 1.00 -24.84 -7.29
N ILE A 14 1.06 -25.49 -6.14
CA ILE A 14 0.90 -24.84 -4.82
C ILE A 14 2.04 -23.83 -4.55
N VAL A 15 3.28 -24.17 -4.90
CA VAL A 15 4.44 -23.27 -4.69
C VAL A 15 4.30 -21.97 -5.50
N PHE A 16 3.74 -22.05 -6.71
CA PHE A 16 3.47 -20.86 -7.55
C PHE A 16 2.34 -19.96 -7.00
N PHE A 17 1.35 -20.51 -6.29
CA PHE A 17 0.28 -19.71 -5.68
C PHE A 17 0.74 -18.94 -4.43
N VAL A 18 1.66 -19.50 -3.64
CA VAL A 18 2.15 -18.86 -2.40
C VAL A 18 3.09 -17.69 -2.68
N SER A 19 3.80 -17.71 -3.82
CA SER A 19 4.82 -16.70 -4.17
C SER A 19 4.23 -15.36 -4.65
N GLY A 20 2.90 -15.25 -4.82
CA GLY A 20 2.21 -14.01 -5.18
C GLY A 20 1.82 -13.12 -3.99
N ILE A 21 1.97 -13.57 -2.74
CA ILE A 21 1.59 -12.80 -1.55
C ILE A 21 2.76 -11.88 -1.16
N SER A 22 3.04 -10.88 -2.00
CA SER A 22 3.84 -9.72 -1.59
C SER A 22 2.87 -8.67 -1.05
N ALA A 23 2.54 -8.79 0.23
CA ALA A 23 1.82 -7.73 0.91
C ALA A 23 2.81 -6.57 1.13
N GLN A 24 2.70 -5.51 0.32
CA GLN A 24 3.33 -4.24 0.68
C GLN A 24 2.67 -3.75 1.97
N PHE A 25 3.38 -3.94 3.07
CA PHE A 25 2.85 -3.73 4.40
C PHE A 25 2.80 -2.26 4.81
N ILE A 26 3.47 -1.37 4.09
CA ILE A 26 3.47 0.07 4.38
C ILE A 26 2.44 0.76 3.51
N GLN A 27 1.47 1.43 4.14
CA GLN A 27 0.52 2.30 3.46
C GLN A 27 0.73 3.74 3.91
N VAL A 28 0.58 4.67 2.97
CA VAL A 28 0.62 6.12 3.24
C VAL A 28 -0.75 6.67 2.86
N HIS A 29 -1.50 7.14 3.85
CA HIS A 29 -2.78 7.80 3.65
C HIS A 29 -2.56 9.31 3.63
N VAL A 30 -3.09 9.96 2.59
CA VAL A 30 -3.07 11.40 2.40
C VAL A 30 -4.51 11.88 2.27
N ALA A 31 -4.97 12.69 3.22
CA ALA A 31 -6.31 13.27 3.19
C ALA A 31 -6.23 14.79 3.23
N PRO A 32 -7.05 15.52 2.45
CA PRO A 32 -7.13 16.97 2.57
C PRO A 32 -7.74 17.36 3.93
N GLU A 33 -7.37 18.54 4.42
CA GLU A 33 -8.07 19.16 5.56
C GLU A 33 -9.54 19.48 5.20
N HIS A 34 -9.81 19.84 3.93
CA HIS A 34 -11.16 20.07 3.43
C HIS A 34 -11.77 18.81 2.82
N SER A 35 -12.94 18.41 3.33
CA SER A 35 -13.69 17.25 2.82
C SER A 35 -14.07 17.33 1.34
N ASN A 36 -14.26 18.55 0.82
CA ASN A 36 -14.63 18.80 -0.57
C ASN A 36 -13.43 19.12 -1.49
N TRP A 37 -12.19 19.10 -0.98
CA TRP A 37 -10.96 19.41 -1.72
C TRP A 37 -10.88 20.83 -2.29
N VAL A 38 -11.82 21.72 -1.98
CA VAL A 38 -11.84 23.09 -2.49
C VAL A 38 -11.12 24.00 -1.50
N TYR A 39 -10.17 24.77 -2.00
CA TYR A 39 -9.45 25.79 -1.24
C TYR A 39 -9.63 27.14 -1.95
N ASN A 40 -9.75 28.21 -1.17
CA ASN A 40 -9.85 29.55 -1.72
C ASN A 40 -8.48 30.04 -2.23
N PRO A 41 -8.45 30.99 -3.18
CA PRO A 41 -7.21 31.66 -3.53
C PRO A 41 -6.53 32.26 -2.30
N ASN A 42 -5.21 32.05 -2.18
CA ASN A 42 -4.37 32.45 -1.04
C ASN A 42 -4.63 31.69 0.27
N GLU A 43 -5.48 30.66 0.26
CA GLU A 43 -5.65 29.79 1.42
C GLU A 43 -4.47 28.83 1.55
N LYS A 44 -3.98 28.67 2.79
CA LYS A 44 -2.92 27.70 3.07
C LYS A 44 -3.48 26.28 3.02
N VAL A 45 -3.11 25.54 1.99
CA VAL A 45 -3.46 24.12 1.83
C VAL A 45 -2.75 23.28 2.90
N LYS A 46 -3.49 22.40 3.57
CA LYS A 46 -2.94 21.37 4.46
C LYS A 46 -3.49 19.99 4.14
N PHE A 47 -2.65 18.99 4.34
CA PHE A 47 -2.98 17.58 4.21
C PHE A 47 -2.63 16.85 5.50
N ASN A 48 -3.51 15.94 5.90
CA ASN A 48 -3.27 15.01 6.98
C ASN A 48 -2.61 13.75 6.40
N LEU A 49 -1.47 13.40 7.00
CA LEU A 49 -0.67 12.24 6.61
C LEU A 49 -0.70 11.20 7.73
N SER A 50 -0.95 9.94 7.38
CA SER A 50 -0.71 8.82 8.28
C SER A 50 -0.01 7.69 7.54
N VAL A 51 0.96 7.06 8.22
CA VAL A 51 1.70 5.92 7.69
C VAL A 51 1.39 4.73 8.56
N THR A 52 0.97 3.62 7.97
CA THR A 52 0.63 2.40 8.69
C THR A 52 1.52 1.25 8.22
N LYS A 53 1.81 0.31 9.12
CA LYS A 53 2.35 -1.00 8.81
C LYS A 53 1.35 -2.05 9.27
N ASN A 54 0.79 -2.83 8.35
CA ASN A 54 -0.26 -3.82 8.69
C ASN A 54 -1.41 -3.16 9.46
N GLU A 55 -1.89 -2.00 9.00
CA GLU A 55 -2.93 -1.20 9.68
C GLU A 55 -2.52 -0.60 11.05
N ILE A 56 -1.28 -0.80 11.50
CA ILE A 56 -0.76 -0.21 12.75
C ILE A 56 -0.07 1.12 12.43
N PRO A 57 -0.47 2.25 13.02
CA PRO A 57 0.20 3.54 12.81
C PRO A 57 1.68 3.51 13.20
N LEU A 58 2.53 3.99 12.30
CA LEU A 58 3.96 4.20 12.55
C LEU A 58 4.21 5.63 13.01
N GLN A 59 5.02 5.78 14.07
CA GLN A 59 5.45 7.07 14.60
C GLN A 59 6.89 7.40 14.17
N ASN A 60 7.24 8.68 14.18
CA ASN A 60 8.59 9.18 13.89
C ASN A 60 9.17 8.74 12.53
N VAL A 61 8.30 8.65 11.52
CA VAL A 61 8.70 8.29 10.15
C VAL A 61 9.16 9.52 9.37
N SER A 62 10.21 9.37 8.55
CA SER A 62 10.63 10.40 7.60
C SER A 62 9.82 10.27 6.31
N VAL A 63 9.14 11.34 5.90
CA VAL A 63 8.34 11.40 4.68
C VAL A 63 8.95 12.42 3.74
N ARG A 64 9.16 12.02 2.48
CA ARG A 64 9.52 12.93 1.38
C ARG A 64 8.32 13.06 0.47
N TYR A 65 8.00 14.28 0.07
CA TYR A 65 6.88 14.57 -0.81
C TYR A 65 7.31 15.57 -1.88
N GLU A 66 6.58 15.54 -2.99
CA GLU A 66 6.70 16.51 -4.08
C GLU A 66 5.29 16.92 -4.48
N VAL A 67 5.13 18.20 -4.81
CA VAL A 67 3.89 18.74 -5.37
C VAL A 67 4.14 19.00 -6.83
N ALA A 68 3.59 18.14 -7.69
CA ALA A 68 3.65 18.34 -9.13
C ALA A 68 2.50 19.25 -9.60
N PRO A 69 2.76 20.29 -10.41
CA PRO A 69 1.70 20.95 -11.16
C PRO A 69 1.08 19.96 -12.15
N ARG A 70 -0.22 20.11 -12.41
CA ARG A 70 -0.87 19.51 -13.59
C ARG A 70 -0.82 20.45 -14.77
#